data_AF-A0AAJ0PBC1-F1
#
_entry.id   AF-A0AAJ0PBC1-F1
#
_cell.length_a   1.000
_cell.length_b   1.000
_cell.length_c   1.000
_cell.angle_alpha   90.00
_cell.angle_beta   90.00
_cell.angle_gamma   90.00
#
_symmetry.space_group_name_H-M   'P 1'
#
loop_
_entity.id
_entity.type
_entity.pdbx_description
1 polymer ?
#
loop_
_entity_poly.entity_id
_entity_poly.type
_entity_poly.pdbx_seq_one_letter_code
_entity_poly.pdbx_strand_id
1 'polypeptide(L)'
;MIRSTAAMTELLLAALPATLTRLGVDAVVADSVEPAGALVARHLGLPFVTAITGLPLLREPMIPPPFLGWAYRADALGRNRNNGGYAVSDLLMRPVTRIVTTYAQLWGLDPDPQQQWSDRLQIAQCPAGLDFPRTALPPSFRYGAPWRLDEPVDDIPESDGRPLIYCSLGSLQGARRSLFAAMTAACAAVGARAVVAHGGGLSDGDAASLPGDPLIRAFWSQTRILPHCSAAILHGGFNTVLDALAAGVPIVTVPLAFEQPATAARLKRIGAARIVSAADAAKGGLEPALRHVLTDPGYRRAAGLLAAEMAMAGGAADAAACVEAALRDDAIVMPAGLDLAEDRAACAA
;
A
#
# COMPACT_ATOMS: atom_id res chain seq x y z
N MET A 1 1.42 -13.13 -13.36
CA MET A 1 1.17 -12.46 -12.06
C MET A 1 0.65 -13.45 -11.02
N ILE A 2 -0.62 -13.86 -11.00
CA ILE A 2 -1.14 -14.75 -9.93
C ILE A 2 -0.36 -16.07 -9.79
N ARG A 3 0.00 -16.73 -10.91
CA ARG A 3 0.85 -17.93 -10.87
C ARG A 3 2.25 -17.66 -10.30
N SER A 4 2.80 -16.48 -10.56
CA SER A 4 4.09 -16.05 -10.03
C SER A 4 4.00 -15.79 -8.52
N THR A 5 2.91 -15.17 -8.06
CA THR A 5 2.60 -15.02 -6.63
C THR A 5 2.45 -16.39 -5.96
N ALA A 6 1.69 -17.30 -6.56
CA ALA A 6 1.54 -18.67 -6.06
C ALA A 6 2.89 -19.40 -5.93
N ALA A 7 3.76 -19.29 -6.93
CA ALA A 7 5.11 -19.87 -6.89
C ALA A 7 6.00 -19.23 -5.81
N MET A 8 5.87 -17.91 -5.57
CA MET A 8 6.57 -17.24 -4.47
C MET A 8 6.08 -17.74 -3.11
N THR A 9 4.76 -17.79 -2.89
CA THR A 9 4.16 -18.34 -1.67
C THR A 9 4.62 -19.78 -1.42
N GLU A 10 4.63 -20.64 -2.43
CA GLU A 10 5.12 -22.02 -2.30
C GLU A 10 6.61 -22.10 -1.95
N LEU A 11 7.45 -21.29 -2.60
CA LEU A 11 8.87 -21.19 -2.29
C LEU A 11 9.08 -20.81 -0.81
N LEU A 12 8.35 -19.80 -0.33
CA LEU A 12 8.45 -19.32 1.04
C LEU A 12 7.97 -20.38 2.04
N LEU A 13 6.85 -21.05 1.77
CA LEU A 13 6.34 -22.12 2.62
C LEU A 13 7.32 -23.31 2.71
N ALA A 14 8.01 -23.64 1.62
CA ALA A 14 9.01 -24.70 1.59
C ALA A 14 10.31 -24.32 2.33
N ALA A 15 10.77 -23.07 2.19
CA ALA A 15 12.10 -22.66 2.62
C ALA A 15 12.15 -21.97 4.00
N LEU A 16 11.12 -21.20 4.36
CA LEU A 16 11.13 -20.39 5.57
C LEU A 16 11.19 -21.21 6.87
N PRO A 17 10.50 -22.36 7.04
CA PRO A 17 10.55 -23.10 8.30
C PRO A 17 11.98 -23.44 8.75
N ALA A 18 12.78 -24.03 7.85
CA ALA A 18 14.17 -24.33 8.13
C ALA A 18 15.04 -23.08 8.29
N THR A 19 14.74 -22.02 7.53
CA THR A 19 15.50 -20.77 7.57
C THR A 19 15.30 -20.02 8.88
N LEU A 20 14.05 -19.87 9.34
CA LEU A 20 13.72 -19.17 10.58
C LEU A 20 14.27 -19.92 11.80
N THR A 21 14.13 -21.24 11.85
CA THR A 21 14.71 -22.08 12.92
C THR A 21 16.23 -21.95 12.96
N ARG A 22 16.92 -22.02 11.82
CA ARG A 22 18.38 -21.89 11.75
C ARG A 22 18.86 -20.51 12.19
N LEU A 23 18.10 -19.46 11.92
CA LEU A 23 18.43 -18.09 12.31
C LEU A 23 18.06 -17.79 13.77
N GLY A 24 17.32 -18.68 14.45
CA GLY A 24 16.84 -18.44 15.82
C GLY A 24 15.87 -17.26 15.88
N VAL A 25 14.93 -17.18 14.94
CA VAL A 25 13.94 -16.08 14.90
C VAL A 25 12.90 -16.26 16.01
N ASP A 26 12.72 -15.24 16.85
CA ASP A 26 11.78 -15.28 17.98
C ASP A 26 10.36 -14.78 17.62
N ALA A 27 10.20 -14.06 16.51
CA ALA A 27 8.92 -13.49 16.08
C ALA A 27 8.87 -13.17 14.59
N VAL A 28 7.67 -13.08 14.02
CA VAL A 28 7.45 -12.78 12.59
C VAL A 28 6.61 -11.53 12.40
N VAL A 29 7.08 -10.60 11.56
CA VAL A 29 6.26 -9.52 11.00
C VAL A 29 5.81 -9.96 9.61
N ALA A 30 4.56 -10.39 9.48
CA ALA A 30 4.01 -10.93 8.24
C ALA A 30 3.37 -9.83 7.38
N ASP A 31 3.72 -9.77 6.10
CA ASP A 31 3.07 -8.83 5.16
C ASP A 31 1.65 -9.30 4.79
N SER A 32 0.71 -8.36 4.77
CA SER A 32 -0.71 -8.60 4.48
C SER A 32 -1.05 -9.18 3.10
N VAL A 33 -0.17 -9.08 2.10
CA VAL A 33 -0.38 -9.65 0.75
C VAL A 33 0.29 -11.01 0.56
N GLU A 34 1.16 -11.44 1.48
CA GLU A 34 1.90 -12.70 1.38
C GLU A 34 1.50 -13.67 2.50
N PRO A 35 0.62 -14.65 2.23
CA PRO A 35 0.07 -15.53 3.25
C PRO A 35 1.10 -16.50 3.87
N ALA A 36 2.26 -16.71 3.23
CA ALA A 36 3.28 -17.62 3.76
C ALA A 36 3.79 -17.21 5.14
N GLY A 37 3.95 -15.90 5.41
CA GLY A 37 4.54 -15.40 6.65
C GLY A 37 3.75 -15.84 7.89
N ALA A 38 2.44 -15.59 7.89
CA ALA A 38 1.55 -15.99 8.99
C ALA A 38 1.48 -17.51 9.14
N LEU A 39 1.38 -18.25 8.02
CA LEU A 39 1.26 -19.70 8.07
C LEU A 39 2.54 -20.38 8.61
N VAL A 40 3.71 -19.90 8.22
CA VAL A 40 5.00 -20.39 8.76
C VAL A 40 5.13 -20.06 10.24
N ALA A 41 4.77 -18.84 10.66
CA ALA A 41 4.82 -18.47 12.07
C ALA A 41 3.94 -19.40 12.92
N ARG A 42 2.71 -19.69 12.48
CA ARG A 42 1.80 -20.65 13.12
C ARG A 42 2.39 -22.06 13.16
N HIS A 43 3.00 -22.53 12.06
CA HIS A 43 3.62 -23.84 12.00
C HIS A 43 4.77 -24.01 13.01
N LEU A 44 5.58 -22.96 13.19
CA LEU A 44 6.70 -22.96 14.13
C LEU A 44 6.31 -22.57 15.57
N GLY A 45 5.05 -22.21 15.82
CA GLY A 45 4.61 -21.70 17.11
C GLY A 45 5.17 -20.32 17.47
N LEU A 46 5.63 -19.54 16.49
CA LEU A 46 6.21 -18.21 16.71
C LEU A 46 5.12 -17.15 16.85
N PRO A 47 5.29 -16.15 17.74
CA PRO A 47 4.42 -14.98 17.76
C PRO A 47 4.57 -14.20 16.45
N PHE A 48 3.45 -13.68 15.95
CA PHE A 48 3.46 -12.86 14.74
C PHE A 48 2.47 -11.71 14.81
N VAL A 49 2.79 -10.66 14.04
CA VAL A 49 1.94 -9.50 13.78
C VAL A 49 1.73 -9.36 12.27
N THR A 50 0.67 -8.69 11.85
CA THR A 50 0.44 -8.39 10.43
C THR A 50 0.79 -6.93 10.11
N ALA A 51 1.72 -6.73 9.20
CA ALA A 51 2.07 -5.44 8.63
C ALA A 51 1.30 -5.22 7.31
N ILE A 52 0.55 -4.13 7.23
CA ILE A 52 -0.24 -3.76 6.06
C ILE A 52 0.43 -2.57 5.39
N THR A 53 1.19 -2.88 4.34
CA THR A 53 2.01 -1.91 3.61
C THR A 53 1.28 -1.24 2.44
N GLY A 54 0.15 -1.80 2.00
CA GLY A 54 -0.74 -1.26 0.98
C GLY A 54 -2.08 -0.80 1.55
N LEU A 55 -3.11 -0.80 0.71
CA LEU A 55 -4.49 -0.61 1.17
C LEU A 55 -4.89 -1.72 2.16
N PRO A 56 -5.62 -1.40 3.24
CA PRO A 56 -6.15 -2.42 4.14
C PRO A 56 -7.04 -3.43 3.41
N LEU A 57 -6.60 -4.70 3.39
CA LEU A 57 -7.24 -5.78 2.62
C LEU A 57 -8.33 -6.52 3.40
N LEU A 58 -8.51 -6.20 4.69
CA LEU A 58 -9.55 -6.78 5.53
C LEU A 58 -10.91 -6.60 4.86
N ARG A 59 -11.59 -7.70 4.57
CA ARG A 59 -12.84 -7.69 3.80
C ARG A 59 -14.00 -7.23 4.66
N GLU A 60 -14.83 -6.36 4.08
CA GLU A 60 -16.13 -6.01 4.63
C GLU A 60 -17.15 -5.92 3.48
N PRO A 61 -18.43 -6.27 3.70
CA PRO A 61 -19.43 -6.28 2.63
C PRO A 61 -19.57 -4.93 1.88
N MET A 62 -19.33 -3.82 2.59
CA MET A 62 -19.47 -2.47 2.04
C MET A 62 -18.19 -1.95 1.36
N ILE A 63 -17.08 -2.66 1.51
CA ILE A 63 -15.78 -2.28 0.95
C ILE A 63 -15.57 -3.00 -0.38
N PRO A 64 -15.34 -2.28 -1.49
CA PRO A 64 -15.02 -2.91 -2.75
C PRO A 64 -13.70 -3.69 -2.70
N PRO A 65 -13.54 -4.75 -3.53
CA PRO A 65 -12.26 -5.45 -3.66
C PRO A 65 -11.09 -4.49 -3.94
N PRO A 66 -9.92 -4.70 -3.31
CA PRO A 66 -8.84 -3.71 -3.21
C PRO A 66 -8.03 -3.47 -4.51
N PHE A 67 -8.48 -4.02 -5.63
CA PHE A 67 -7.90 -3.85 -6.96
C PHE A 67 -8.90 -3.22 -7.96
N LEU A 68 -10.13 -2.95 -7.52
CA LEU A 68 -11.18 -2.35 -8.35
C LEU A 68 -11.35 -0.86 -8.01
N GLY A 69 -11.40 -0.02 -9.05
CA GLY A 69 -11.65 1.42 -8.92
C GLY A 69 -13.11 1.78 -8.69
N TRP A 70 -13.84 0.93 -7.98
CA TRP A 70 -15.25 1.13 -7.71
C TRP A 70 -15.48 2.18 -6.63
N ALA A 71 -16.40 3.11 -6.88
CA ALA A 71 -16.83 4.07 -5.87
C ALA A 71 -17.49 3.37 -4.70
N TYR A 72 -17.22 3.86 -3.48
CA TYR A 72 -17.91 3.43 -2.27
C TYR A 72 -19.41 3.72 -2.35
N ARG A 73 -20.23 2.75 -1.94
CA ARG A 73 -21.69 2.87 -1.88
C ARG A 73 -22.18 2.20 -0.60
N ALA A 74 -22.93 2.94 0.22
CA ALA A 74 -23.47 2.47 1.48
C ALA A 74 -24.86 1.78 1.34
N ASP A 75 -25.18 1.23 0.17
CA ASP A 75 -26.48 0.65 -0.15
C ASP A 75 -26.41 -0.83 -0.54
N ALA A 76 -27.58 -1.49 -0.61
CA ALA A 76 -27.68 -2.90 -0.96
C ALA A 76 -27.08 -3.22 -2.35
N LEU A 77 -27.20 -2.28 -3.30
CA LEU A 77 -26.58 -2.44 -4.63
C LEU A 77 -25.05 -2.45 -4.53
N GLY A 78 -24.48 -1.55 -3.73
CA GLY A 78 -23.06 -1.52 -3.40
C GLY A 78 -22.58 -2.84 -2.81
N ARG A 79 -23.29 -3.33 -1.79
CA ARG A 79 -23.01 -4.63 -1.15
C ARG A 79 -23.04 -5.79 -2.15
N ASN A 80 -24.11 -5.90 -2.94
CA ASN A 80 -24.26 -6.99 -3.91
C ASN A 80 -23.17 -6.96 -4.99
N ARG A 81 -22.83 -5.76 -5.47
CA ARG A 81 -21.71 -5.58 -6.42
C ARG A 81 -20.38 -6.01 -5.80
N ASN A 82 -20.10 -5.59 -4.57
CA ASN A 82 -18.87 -5.95 -3.86
C ASN A 82 -18.77 -7.47 -3.64
N ASN A 83 -19.86 -8.12 -3.22
CA ASN A 83 -19.91 -9.58 -3.06
C ASN A 83 -19.59 -10.31 -4.37
N GLY A 84 -20.17 -9.88 -5.49
CA GLY A 84 -19.84 -10.43 -6.81
C GLY A 84 -18.36 -10.22 -7.19
N GLY A 85 -17.82 -9.03 -6.91
CA GLY A 85 -16.40 -8.73 -7.12
C GLY A 85 -15.47 -9.63 -6.29
N TYR A 86 -15.79 -9.88 -5.02
CA TYR A 86 -15.04 -10.80 -4.18
C TYR A 86 -15.13 -12.25 -4.65
N ALA A 87 -16.29 -12.71 -5.12
CA ALA A 87 -16.42 -14.05 -5.70
C ALA A 87 -15.50 -14.26 -6.92
N VAL A 88 -15.38 -13.24 -7.78
CA VAL A 88 -14.42 -13.26 -8.90
C VAL A 88 -12.98 -13.22 -8.39
N SER A 89 -12.69 -12.40 -7.37
CA SER A 89 -11.38 -12.37 -6.70
C SER A 89 -10.96 -13.75 -6.20
N ASP A 90 -11.86 -14.44 -5.52
CA ASP A 90 -11.62 -15.75 -4.91
C ASP A 90 -11.36 -16.80 -5.97
N LEU A 91 -12.12 -16.76 -7.07
CA LEU A 91 -11.88 -17.61 -8.24
C LEU A 91 -10.47 -17.40 -8.81
N LEU A 92 -10.05 -16.15 -8.97
CA LEU A 92 -8.73 -15.81 -9.50
C LEU A 92 -7.61 -16.23 -8.55
N MET A 93 -7.79 -16.08 -7.24
CA MET A 93 -6.80 -16.38 -6.21
C MET A 93 -6.68 -17.88 -5.86
N ARG A 94 -7.53 -18.75 -6.42
CA ARG A 94 -7.49 -20.21 -6.20
C ARG A 94 -6.10 -20.85 -6.26
N PRO A 95 -5.18 -20.48 -7.18
CA PRO A 95 -3.83 -21.05 -7.17
C PRO A 95 -3.08 -20.81 -5.87
N VAL A 96 -3.16 -19.61 -5.30
CA VAL A 96 -2.53 -19.26 -4.02
C VAL A 96 -3.26 -19.97 -2.87
N THR A 97 -4.60 -19.89 -2.85
CA THR A 97 -5.40 -20.52 -1.79
C THR A 97 -5.17 -22.03 -1.72
N ARG A 98 -5.05 -22.72 -2.86
CA ARG A 98 -4.75 -24.16 -2.88
C ARG A 98 -3.42 -24.48 -2.22
N ILE A 99 -2.37 -23.71 -2.52
CA ILE A 99 -1.05 -23.91 -1.92
C ILE A 99 -1.11 -23.71 -0.41
N VAL A 100 -1.71 -22.60 0.04
CA VAL A 100 -1.87 -22.29 1.47
C VAL A 100 -2.67 -23.39 2.18
N THR A 101 -3.80 -23.83 1.63
CA THR A 101 -4.60 -24.91 2.19
C THR A 101 -3.83 -26.23 2.26
N THR A 102 -3.08 -26.59 1.22
CA THR A 102 -2.26 -27.81 1.21
C THR A 102 -1.22 -27.78 2.34
N TYR A 103 -0.46 -26.69 2.48
CA TYR A 103 0.55 -26.57 3.53
C TYR A 103 -0.08 -26.50 4.93
N ALA A 104 -1.20 -25.79 5.09
CA ALA A 104 -1.94 -25.79 6.36
C ALA A 104 -2.35 -27.21 6.77
N GLN A 105 -2.87 -28.01 5.84
CA GLN A 105 -3.23 -29.41 6.11
C GLN A 105 -2.00 -30.28 6.40
N LEU A 106 -0.91 -30.14 5.65
CA LEU A 106 0.34 -30.87 5.89
C LEU A 106 0.93 -30.58 7.28
N TRP A 107 0.72 -29.37 7.79
CA TRP A 107 1.19 -28.92 9.10
C TRP A 107 0.16 -29.07 10.22
N GLY A 108 -1.02 -29.64 9.95
CA GLY A 108 -2.07 -29.82 10.96
C GLY A 108 -2.72 -28.52 11.45
N LEU A 109 -2.72 -27.47 10.64
CA LEU A 109 -3.26 -26.15 10.95
C LEU A 109 -4.63 -25.92 10.31
N ASP A 110 -5.45 -25.05 10.92
CA ASP A 110 -6.71 -24.57 10.34
C ASP A 110 -6.43 -23.79 9.02
N PRO A 111 -7.01 -24.23 7.88
CA PRO A 111 -6.83 -23.59 6.58
C PRO A 111 -7.78 -22.40 6.33
N ASP A 112 -8.60 -21.98 7.30
CA ASP A 112 -9.46 -20.79 7.15
C ASP A 112 -8.60 -19.57 6.75
N PRO A 113 -8.91 -18.89 5.62
CA PRO A 113 -8.21 -17.67 5.21
C PRO A 113 -8.18 -16.55 6.26
N GLN A 114 -9.08 -16.52 7.25
CA GLN A 114 -9.02 -15.55 8.34
C GLN A 114 -7.78 -15.74 9.23
N GLN A 115 -7.23 -16.95 9.28
CA GLN A 115 -6.03 -17.29 10.04
C GLN A 115 -4.74 -16.65 9.47
N GLN A 116 -4.82 -15.96 8.33
CA GLN A 116 -3.69 -15.18 7.78
C GLN A 116 -3.44 -13.88 8.56
N TRP A 117 -4.42 -13.42 9.33
CA TRP A 117 -4.36 -12.18 10.09
C TRP A 117 -3.96 -12.47 11.54
N SER A 118 -3.11 -11.63 12.11
CA SER A 118 -2.71 -11.76 13.52
C SER A 118 -3.83 -11.29 14.46
N ASP A 119 -4.09 -12.08 15.51
CA ASP A 119 -4.93 -11.67 16.63
C ASP A 119 -4.24 -10.70 17.58
N ARG A 120 -2.89 -10.63 17.55
CA ARG A 120 -2.10 -9.73 18.41
C ARG A 120 -2.13 -8.30 17.91
N LEU A 121 -1.80 -8.10 16.63
CA LEU A 121 -1.75 -6.77 16.00
C LEU A 121 -1.82 -6.86 14.49
N GLN A 122 -2.66 -6.02 13.89
CA GLN A 122 -2.72 -5.78 12.45
C GLN A 122 -2.54 -4.28 12.22
N ILE A 123 -1.34 -3.85 11.84
CA ILE A 123 -0.99 -2.43 11.77
C ILE A 123 -0.79 -1.99 10.32
N ALA A 124 -1.48 -0.92 9.93
CA ALA A 124 -1.42 -0.37 8.59
C ALA A 124 -0.68 0.97 8.56
N GLN A 125 0.09 1.20 7.49
CA GLN A 125 0.63 2.54 7.18
C GLN A 125 -0.40 3.47 6.51
N CYS A 126 -1.65 3.02 6.42
CA CYS A 126 -2.79 3.75 5.89
C CYS A 126 -3.38 4.66 6.98
N PRO A 127 -3.56 5.97 6.73
CA PRO A 127 -4.36 6.82 7.60
C PRO A 127 -5.85 6.47 7.47
N ALA A 128 -6.60 6.65 8.54
CA ALA A 128 -8.03 6.35 8.58
C ALA A 128 -8.81 7.24 7.61
N GLY A 129 -8.44 8.51 7.49
CA GLY A 129 -9.08 9.48 6.60
C GLY A 129 -8.98 9.14 5.12
N LEU A 130 -8.03 8.29 4.71
CA LEU A 130 -7.88 7.84 3.33
C LEU A 130 -8.75 6.61 3.02
N ASP A 131 -9.06 5.77 4.00
CA ASP A 131 -9.83 4.55 3.77
C ASP A 131 -11.32 4.85 3.52
N PHE A 132 -12.04 3.85 3.05
CA PHE A 132 -13.49 3.87 3.05
C PHE A 132 -14.04 3.63 4.47
N PRO A 133 -15.26 4.10 4.79
CA PRO A 133 -15.86 3.88 6.09
C PRO A 133 -15.93 2.39 6.44
N ARG A 134 -15.24 2.02 7.52
CA ARG A 134 -15.15 0.67 8.06
C ARG A 134 -16.06 0.49 9.26
N THR A 135 -16.60 -0.72 9.42
CA THR A 135 -17.56 -1.04 10.48
C THR A 135 -17.27 -2.36 11.20
N ALA A 136 -16.36 -3.17 10.68
CA ALA A 136 -16.08 -4.51 11.19
C ALA A 136 -14.58 -4.84 11.20
N LEU A 137 -13.74 -3.84 11.46
CA LEU A 137 -12.32 -4.06 11.73
C LEU A 137 -12.15 -4.82 13.07
N PRO A 138 -11.20 -5.77 13.16
CA PRO A 138 -10.98 -6.51 14.40
C PRO A 138 -10.36 -5.59 15.47
N PRO A 139 -10.52 -5.92 16.77
CA PRO A 139 -9.95 -5.13 17.86
C PRO A 139 -8.41 -5.02 17.83
N SER A 140 -7.73 -5.92 17.12
CA SER A 140 -6.27 -5.91 16.91
C SER A 140 -5.82 -4.98 15.77
N PHE A 141 -6.75 -4.43 14.98
CA PHE A 141 -6.41 -3.57 13.85
C PHE A 141 -6.10 -2.12 14.28
N ARG A 142 -5.05 -1.54 13.68
CA ARG A 142 -4.65 -0.15 13.88
C ARG A 142 -4.38 0.53 12.54
N TYR A 143 -5.02 1.67 12.32
CA TYR A 143 -4.57 2.64 11.33
C TYR A 143 -3.29 3.32 11.81
N GLY A 144 -2.54 3.90 10.88
CA GLY A 144 -1.28 4.55 11.17
C GLY A 144 -0.93 5.59 10.11
N ALA A 145 0.36 5.84 9.96
CA ALA A 145 0.92 6.78 9.01
C ALA A 145 2.07 6.14 8.23
N PRO A 146 2.57 6.79 7.16
CA PRO A 146 3.60 6.22 6.31
C PRO A 146 4.85 5.84 7.11
N TRP A 147 5.36 4.64 6.88
CA TRP A 147 6.61 4.18 7.51
C TRP A 147 7.76 4.58 6.62
N ARG A 148 8.46 5.65 6.99
CA ARG A 148 9.60 6.18 6.23
C ARG A 148 10.82 6.28 7.13
N LEU A 149 11.96 6.00 6.54
CA LEU A 149 13.26 6.38 7.10
C LEU A 149 13.57 7.80 6.63
N ASP A 150 14.48 8.47 7.33
CA ASP A 150 15.01 9.74 6.86
C ASP A 150 15.72 9.55 5.52
N GLU A 151 15.24 10.28 4.52
CA GLU A 151 15.88 10.35 3.21
C GLU A 151 16.94 11.46 3.20
N PRO A 152 18.04 11.28 2.44
CA PRO A 152 19.01 12.34 2.24
C PRO A 152 18.36 13.57 1.60
N VAL A 153 18.92 14.74 1.85
CA VAL A 153 18.44 15.96 1.19
C VAL A 153 18.88 15.92 -0.27
N ASP A 154 17.92 16.01 -1.18
CA ASP A 154 18.23 16.18 -2.60
C ASP A 154 18.76 17.60 -2.85
N ASP A 155 19.73 17.71 -3.76
CA ASP A 155 20.05 18.99 -4.38
C ASP A 155 18.89 19.39 -5.30
N ILE A 156 17.97 20.22 -4.79
CA ILE A 156 16.83 20.76 -5.53
C ILE A 156 17.32 22.00 -6.25
N PRO A 157 17.26 22.05 -7.60
CA PRO A 157 17.70 23.21 -8.36
C PRO A 157 17.02 24.50 -7.91
N GLU A 158 17.75 25.62 -7.98
CA GLU A 158 17.21 26.94 -7.67
C GLU A 158 15.90 27.20 -8.42
N SER A 159 14.94 27.80 -7.73
CA SER A 159 13.63 28.09 -8.31
C SER A 159 13.75 29.07 -9.46
N ASP A 160 13.24 28.68 -10.63
CA ASP A 160 13.07 29.56 -11.79
C ASP A 160 11.72 30.30 -11.77
N GLY A 161 11.01 30.29 -10.63
CA GLY A 161 9.70 30.90 -10.43
C GLY A 161 8.52 30.04 -10.89
N ARG A 162 8.73 28.93 -11.60
CA ARG A 162 7.65 28.01 -12.00
C ARG A 162 7.26 27.08 -10.83
N PRO A 163 5.96 26.77 -10.66
CA PRO A 163 5.55 25.74 -9.71
C PRO A 163 6.09 24.38 -10.12
N LEU A 164 6.53 23.57 -9.16
CA LEU A 164 7.00 22.21 -9.39
C LEU A 164 5.84 21.22 -9.33
N ILE A 165 5.81 20.26 -10.27
CA ILE A 165 4.85 19.17 -10.30
C ILE A 165 5.59 17.84 -10.24
N TYR A 166 5.39 17.07 -9.18
CA TYR A 166 6.04 15.76 -9.05
C TYR A 166 5.39 14.74 -9.97
N CYS A 167 6.17 14.03 -10.79
CA CYS A 167 5.68 13.04 -11.76
C CYS A 167 6.34 11.68 -11.50
N SER A 168 5.55 10.69 -11.11
CA SER A 168 6.07 9.34 -10.83
C SER A 168 5.07 8.23 -11.18
N LEU A 169 5.62 7.19 -11.80
CA LEU A 169 4.91 5.94 -12.12
C LEU A 169 5.36 4.78 -11.20
N GLY A 170 6.07 5.09 -10.12
CA GLY A 170 6.68 4.08 -9.25
C GLY A 170 7.84 3.33 -9.91
N SER A 171 8.41 2.37 -9.19
CA SER A 171 9.57 1.59 -9.63
C SER A 171 9.24 0.54 -10.69
N LEU A 172 7.98 0.07 -10.75
CA LEU A 172 7.58 -1.03 -11.63
C LEU A 172 7.11 -0.57 -13.03
N GLN A 173 6.77 0.70 -13.20
CA GLN A 173 6.18 1.22 -14.45
C GLN A 173 7.00 2.38 -15.03
N GLY A 174 8.25 2.51 -14.61
CA GLY A 174 9.19 3.57 -14.99
C GLY A 174 9.55 3.65 -16.48
N ALA A 175 9.31 2.59 -17.26
CA ALA A 175 9.67 2.53 -18.68
C ALA A 175 8.64 3.18 -19.62
N ARG A 176 7.57 3.80 -19.09
CA ARG A 176 6.46 4.34 -19.90
C ARG A 176 6.76 5.74 -20.42
N ARG A 177 7.73 5.87 -21.34
CA ARG A 177 8.15 7.13 -21.96
C ARG A 177 6.97 8.00 -22.44
N SER A 178 6.01 7.42 -23.16
CA SER A 178 4.87 8.16 -23.70
C SER A 178 4.00 8.80 -22.63
N LEU A 179 3.84 8.15 -21.48
CA LEU A 179 3.07 8.68 -20.37
C LEU A 179 3.85 9.77 -19.63
N PHE A 180 5.16 9.62 -19.42
CA PHE A 180 6.00 10.70 -18.90
C PHE A 180 6.03 11.92 -19.84
N ALA A 181 6.05 11.70 -21.16
CA ALA A 181 5.96 12.78 -22.13
C ALA A 181 4.62 13.52 -22.04
N ALA A 182 3.50 12.79 -21.86
CA ALA A 182 2.20 13.41 -21.63
C ALA A 182 2.14 14.20 -20.30
N MET A 183 2.74 13.68 -19.23
CA MET A 183 2.82 14.36 -17.92
C MET A 183 3.61 15.66 -18.00
N THR A 184 4.81 15.61 -18.58
CA THR A 184 5.71 16.76 -18.70
C THR A 184 5.15 17.82 -19.66
N ALA A 185 4.53 17.41 -20.77
CA ALA A 185 3.80 18.31 -21.66
C ALA A 185 2.62 19.02 -20.96
N ALA A 186 1.86 18.29 -20.14
CA ALA A 186 0.77 18.88 -19.36
C ALA A 186 1.27 19.90 -18.32
N CYS A 187 2.42 19.63 -17.67
CA CYS A 187 3.05 20.58 -16.77
C CYS A 187 3.46 21.86 -17.49
N ALA A 188 4.13 21.74 -18.64
CA ALA A 188 4.53 22.89 -19.45
C ALA A 188 3.32 23.73 -19.90
N ALA A 189 2.22 23.08 -20.31
CA ALA A 189 1.00 23.75 -20.75
C ALA A 189 0.28 24.57 -19.65
N VAL A 190 0.50 24.23 -18.37
CA VAL A 190 0.00 25.02 -17.23
C VAL A 190 1.04 26.00 -16.66
N GLY A 191 2.19 26.16 -17.34
CA GLY A 191 3.28 27.04 -16.90
C GLY A 191 4.09 26.48 -15.72
N ALA A 192 4.03 25.18 -15.48
CA ALA A 192 4.73 24.49 -14.40
C ALA A 192 5.93 23.69 -14.91
N ARG A 193 6.87 23.38 -14.02
CA ARG A 193 8.02 22.52 -14.32
C ARG A 193 7.80 21.14 -13.69
N ALA A 194 7.98 20.09 -14.48
CA ALA A 194 7.84 18.72 -13.97
C ALA A 194 9.11 18.27 -13.24
N VAL A 195 8.95 17.54 -12.15
CA VAL A 195 10.00 16.82 -11.44
C VAL A 195 9.74 15.32 -11.63
N VAL A 196 10.51 14.69 -12.51
CA VAL A 196 10.30 13.32 -12.95
C VAL A 196 11.16 12.36 -12.15
N ALA A 197 10.49 11.40 -11.50
CA ALA A 197 11.09 10.21 -10.88
C ALA A 197 10.70 8.97 -11.71
N HIS A 198 11.63 8.47 -12.54
CA HIS A 198 11.30 7.39 -13.50
C HIS A 198 11.70 5.98 -13.05
N GLY A 199 12.19 5.80 -11.82
CA GLY A 199 12.46 4.50 -11.21
C GLY A 199 13.48 3.63 -11.95
N GLY A 200 14.40 4.24 -12.71
CA GLY A 200 15.39 3.52 -13.53
C GLY A 200 14.84 2.93 -14.83
N GLY A 201 13.59 3.19 -15.20
CA GLY A 201 12.96 2.58 -16.39
C GLY A 201 13.17 3.30 -17.73
N LEU A 202 13.59 4.57 -17.74
CA LEU A 202 13.90 5.31 -18.97
C LEU A 202 15.41 5.27 -19.22
N SER A 203 15.79 5.22 -20.50
CA SER A 203 17.17 5.50 -20.92
C SER A 203 17.48 7.00 -20.79
N ASP A 204 18.76 7.36 -20.73
CA ASP A 204 19.18 8.78 -20.69
C ASP A 204 18.67 9.57 -21.91
N GLY A 205 18.65 8.94 -23.09
CA GLY A 205 18.11 9.54 -24.31
C GLY A 205 16.59 9.76 -24.24
N ASP A 206 15.85 8.77 -23.72
CA ASP A 206 14.40 8.91 -23.53
C ASP A 206 14.06 10.00 -22.51
N ALA A 207 14.79 10.03 -21.39
CA ALA A 207 14.68 11.05 -20.37
C ALA A 207 14.96 12.45 -20.95
N ALA A 208 16.11 12.65 -21.62
CA ALA A 208 16.47 13.92 -22.23
C ALA A 208 15.48 14.41 -23.30
N SER A 209 14.71 13.48 -23.90
CA SER A 209 13.70 13.81 -24.93
C SER A 209 12.33 14.25 -24.38
N LEU A 210 12.14 14.26 -23.05
CA LEU A 210 10.87 14.68 -22.45
C LEU A 210 10.64 16.20 -22.64
N PRO A 211 9.43 16.62 -23.04
CA PRO A 211 9.14 18.03 -23.32
C PRO A 211 9.07 18.88 -22.05
N GLY A 212 9.24 20.20 -22.19
CA GLY A 212 8.94 21.16 -21.12
C GLY A 212 10.05 21.41 -20.10
N ASP A 213 11.30 21.03 -20.41
CA ASP A 213 12.48 21.23 -19.54
C ASP A 213 12.26 20.68 -18.10
N PRO A 214 11.94 19.37 -17.96
CA PRO A 214 11.72 18.77 -16.65
C PRO A 214 13.03 18.55 -15.88
N LEU A 215 12.93 18.50 -14.56
CA LEU A 215 13.99 17.99 -13.68
C LEU A 215 13.86 16.47 -13.61
N ILE A 216 14.85 15.72 -14.09
CA ILE A 216 14.74 14.26 -14.24
C ILE A 216 15.81 13.54 -13.42
N ARG A 217 15.39 12.53 -12.64
CA ARG A 217 16.27 11.53 -12.03
C ARG A 217 15.60 10.15 -12.07
N ALA A 218 16.42 9.11 -11.97
CA ALA A 218 15.91 7.77 -11.71
C ALA A 218 15.17 7.72 -10.37
N PHE A 219 15.77 8.31 -9.33
CA PHE A 219 15.22 8.38 -8.00
C PHE A 219 15.42 9.80 -7.43
N TRP A 220 14.38 10.29 -6.75
CA TRP A 220 14.43 11.45 -5.88
C TRP A 220 14.19 10.97 -4.45
N SER A 221 14.71 11.71 -3.48
CA SER A 221 14.29 11.69 -2.09
C SER A 221 12.87 12.26 -2.03
N GLN A 222 11.91 11.38 -2.30
CA GLN A 222 10.51 11.71 -2.55
C GLN A 222 9.90 12.54 -1.42
N THR A 223 10.21 12.18 -0.16
CA THR A 223 9.72 12.89 1.03
C THR A 223 10.31 14.30 1.17
N ARG A 224 11.48 14.55 0.58
CA ARG A 224 12.16 15.86 0.59
C ARG A 224 11.71 16.77 -0.53
N ILE A 225 11.43 16.23 -1.72
CA ILE A 225 11.03 17.04 -2.89
C ILE A 225 9.54 17.41 -2.89
N LEU A 226 8.67 16.53 -2.39
CA LEU A 226 7.22 16.76 -2.39
C LEU A 226 6.77 18.05 -1.67
N PRO A 227 7.35 18.46 -0.52
CA PRO A 227 7.02 19.74 0.11
C PRO A 227 7.24 20.98 -0.77
N HIS A 228 8.05 20.88 -1.82
CA HIS A 228 8.30 21.97 -2.78
C HIS A 228 7.35 21.92 -4.00
N CYS A 229 6.51 20.90 -4.09
CA CYS A 229 5.62 20.67 -5.23
C CYS A 229 4.23 21.28 -5.00
N SER A 230 3.68 21.88 -6.05
CA SER A 230 2.32 22.43 -6.04
C SER A 230 1.24 21.36 -6.26
N ALA A 231 1.56 20.30 -7.01
CA ALA A 231 0.73 19.12 -7.20
C ALA A 231 1.61 17.92 -7.58
N ALA A 232 1.02 16.73 -7.69
CA ALA A 232 1.68 15.54 -8.21
C ALA A 232 0.85 14.85 -9.29
N ILE A 233 1.48 14.33 -10.34
CA ILE A 233 0.88 13.39 -11.30
C ILE A 233 1.43 11.99 -11.03
N LEU A 234 0.56 11.10 -10.55
CA LEU A 234 0.95 9.79 -10.03
C LEU A 234 0.20 8.65 -10.73
N HIS A 235 0.78 7.46 -10.77
CA HIS A 235 0.04 6.26 -11.18
C HIS A 235 -0.94 5.73 -10.12
N GLY A 236 -0.89 6.21 -8.87
CA GLY A 236 -1.75 5.74 -7.77
C GLY A 236 -1.16 4.62 -6.91
N GLY A 237 0.14 4.33 -7.03
CA GLY A 237 0.84 3.43 -6.12
C GLY A 237 0.81 3.97 -4.69
N PHE A 238 0.52 3.08 -3.74
CA PHE A 238 0.10 3.48 -2.39
C PHE A 238 1.13 4.34 -1.65
N ASN A 239 2.41 3.94 -1.67
CA ASN A 239 3.47 4.68 -0.96
C ASN A 239 3.68 6.10 -1.50
N THR A 240 3.72 6.29 -2.82
CA THR A 240 3.88 7.62 -3.41
C THR A 240 2.65 8.51 -3.19
N VAL A 241 1.46 7.91 -3.16
CA VAL A 241 0.23 8.63 -2.79
C VAL A 241 0.30 9.09 -1.35
N LEU A 242 0.71 8.22 -0.43
CA LEU A 242 0.86 8.55 0.98
C LEU A 242 1.86 9.69 1.20
N ASP A 243 3.00 9.67 0.52
CA ASP A 243 4.01 10.73 0.67
C ASP A 243 3.50 12.07 0.12
N ALA A 244 2.79 12.06 -1.00
CA ALA A 244 2.19 13.27 -1.55
C ALA A 244 1.14 13.86 -0.62
N LEU A 245 0.27 13.02 -0.05
CA LEU A 245 -0.72 13.45 0.93
C LEU A 245 -0.07 13.94 2.24
N ALA A 246 1.00 13.30 2.70
CA ALA A 246 1.74 13.71 3.89
C ALA A 246 2.38 15.10 3.72
N ALA A 247 2.78 15.45 2.50
CA ALA A 247 3.24 16.79 2.15
C ALA A 247 2.10 17.79 1.86
N GLY A 248 0.83 17.39 1.99
CA GLY A 248 -0.33 18.24 1.67
C GLY A 248 -0.46 18.56 0.18
N VAL A 249 0.13 17.73 -0.68
CA VAL A 249 0.19 17.92 -2.13
C VAL A 249 -1.02 17.25 -2.79
N PRO A 250 -1.87 17.99 -3.52
CA PRO A 250 -2.99 17.40 -4.24
C PRO A 250 -2.54 16.65 -5.51
N ILE A 251 -3.36 15.69 -5.95
CA ILE A 251 -2.91 14.66 -6.90
C ILE A 251 -3.76 14.64 -8.19
N VAL A 252 -3.12 14.46 -9.34
CA VAL A 252 -3.74 13.88 -10.55
C VAL A 252 -3.27 12.44 -10.63
N THR A 253 -4.19 11.47 -10.65
CA THR A 253 -3.82 10.05 -10.68
C THR A 253 -4.21 9.39 -12.00
N VAL A 254 -3.31 8.56 -12.52
CA VAL A 254 -3.47 7.75 -13.74
C VAL A 254 -3.32 6.26 -13.38
N PRO A 255 -4.39 5.59 -12.92
CA PRO A 255 -4.31 4.19 -12.51
C PRO A 255 -3.95 3.27 -13.67
N LEU A 256 -3.01 2.35 -13.46
CA LEU A 256 -2.52 1.44 -14.50
C LEU A 256 -2.80 -0.04 -14.18
N ALA A 257 -2.53 -0.48 -12.95
CA ALA A 257 -2.61 -1.89 -12.56
C ALA A 257 -2.72 -2.07 -11.03
N PHE A 258 -2.83 -3.33 -10.58
CA PHE A 258 -2.80 -3.73 -9.17
C PHE A 258 -3.85 -2.99 -8.32
N GLU A 259 -3.48 -2.48 -7.15
CA GLU A 259 -4.33 -1.73 -6.22
C GLU A 259 -4.59 -0.27 -6.64
N GLN A 260 -3.88 0.24 -7.66
CA GLN A 260 -3.92 1.65 -8.05
C GLN A 260 -5.33 2.17 -8.36
N PRO A 261 -6.23 1.42 -9.05
CA PRO A 261 -7.61 1.86 -9.24
C PRO A 261 -8.36 2.04 -7.91
N ALA A 262 -8.15 1.15 -6.94
CA ALA A 262 -8.80 1.23 -5.64
C ALA A 262 -8.27 2.40 -4.79
N THR A 263 -6.96 2.69 -4.88
CA THR A 263 -6.36 3.90 -4.29
C THR A 263 -6.97 5.15 -4.92
N ALA A 264 -7.11 5.18 -6.25
CA ALA A 264 -7.73 6.29 -6.96
C ALA A 264 -9.20 6.52 -6.57
N ALA A 265 -9.97 5.46 -6.32
CA ALA A 265 -11.35 5.58 -5.84
C ALA A 265 -11.44 6.24 -4.46
N ARG A 266 -10.50 5.93 -3.55
CA ARG A 266 -10.37 6.56 -2.24
C ARG A 266 -9.99 8.03 -2.35
N LEU A 267 -8.96 8.34 -3.15
CA LEU A 267 -8.52 9.70 -3.43
C LEU A 267 -9.64 10.58 -4.00
N LYS A 268 -10.43 10.03 -4.93
CA LYS A 268 -11.60 10.72 -5.49
C LYS A 268 -12.66 11.00 -4.42
N ARG A 269 -12.93 10.03 -3.54
CA ARG A 269 -13.93 10.17 -2.48
C ARG A 269 -13.56 11.29 -1.51
N ILE A 270 -12.30 11.35 -1.10
CA ILE A 270 -11.83 12.37 -0.13
C ILE A 270 -11.62 13.74 -0.78
N GLY A 271 -11.71 13.83 -2.11
CA GLY A 271 -11.53 15.09 -2.85
C GLY A 271 -10.08 15.53 -2.99
N ALA A 272 -9.09 14.66 -2.71
CA ALA A 272 -7.67 15.00 -2.80
C ALA A 272 -7.07 14.74 -4.20
N ALA A 273 -7.82 14.10 -5.11
CA ALA A 273 -7.33 13.86 -6.46
C ALA A 273 -8.35 13.96 -7.59
N ARG A 274 -7.84 14.30 -8.78
CA ARG A 274 -8.47 14.05 -10.07
C ARG A 274 -8.00 12.74 -10.68
N ILE A 275 -8.92 11.97 -11.25
CA ILE A 275 -8.62 10.66 -11.84
C ILE A 275 -8.69 10.78 -13.35
N VAL A 276 -7.62 10.41 -14.04
CA VAL A 276 -7.51 10.42 -15.50
C VAL A 276 -7.21 8.99 -15.96
N SER A 277 -7.97 8.47 -16.92
CA SER A 277 -7.67 7.15 -17.47
C SER A 277 -6.38 7.19 -18.30
N ALA A 278 -5.68 6.06 -18.46
CA ALA A 278 -4.49 6.02 -19.33
C ALA A 278 -4.81 6.42 -20.78
N ALA A 279 -6.03 6.09 -21.26
CA ALA A 279 -6.50 6.47 -22.58
C ALA A 279 -6.74 7.97 -22.71
N ASP A 280 -7.31 8.61 -21.69
CA ASP A 280 -7.54 10.06 -21.69
C ASP A 280 -6.23 10.82 -21.50
N ALA A 281 -5.30 10.30 -20.71
CA ALA A 281 -3.96 10.86 -20.56
C ALA A 281 -3.23 10.94 -21.92
N ALA A 282 -3.34 9.88 -22.72
CA ALA A 282 -2.79 9.86 -24.09
C ALA A 282 -3.49 10.86 -25.04
N LYS A 283 -4.72 11.27 -24.74
CA LYS A 283 -5.52 12.23 -25.51
C LYS A 283 -5.45 13.66 -24.95
N GLY A 284 -4.45 13.96 -24.11
CA GLY A 284 -4.25 15.29 -23.54
C GLY A 284 -5.08 15.61 -22.29
N GLY A 285 -5.76 14.63 -21.69
CA GLY A 285 -6.60 14.82 -20.50
C GLY A 285 -5.84 15.19 -19.22
N LEU A 286 -4.51 15.13 -19.21
CA LEU A 286 -3.69 15.50 -18.05
C LEU A 286 -3.64 17.02 -17.82
N GLU A 287 -3.58 17.84 -18.87
CA GLU A 287 -3.53 19.30 -18.76
C GLU A 287 -4.77 19.86 -18.04
N PRO A 288 -6.02 19.56 -18.47
CA PRO A 288 -7.19 20.13 -17.82
C PRO A 288 -7.38 19.56 -16.39
N ALA A 289 -6.98 18.32 -16.16
CA ALA A 289 -7.01 17.72 -14.82
C ALA A 289 -6.03 18.41 -13.87
N LEU A 290 -4.79 18.66 -14.32
CA LEU A 290 -3.77 19.35 -13.56
C LEU A 290 -4.17 20.79 -13.28
N ARG A 291 -4.64 21.53 -14.29
CA ARG A 291 -5.14 22.89 -14.13
C ARG A 291 -6.22 22.96 -13.05
N HIS A 292 -7.19 22.06 -13.11
CA HIS A 292 -8.27 21.99 -12.13
C HIS A 292 -7.72 21.77 -10.71
N VAL A 293 -6.82 20.80 -10.52
CA VAL A 293 -6.20 20.51 -9.21
C VAL A 293 -5.42 21.72 -8.67
N LEU A 294 -4.76 22.48 -9.54
CA LEU A 294 -4.01 23.68 -9.15
C LEU A 294 -4.93 24.86 -8.79
N THR A 295 -6.09 24.99 -9.44
CA THR A 295 -6.98 26.15 -9.28
C THR A 295 -8.05 25.98 -8.20
N ASP A 296 -8.52 24.75 -7.96
CA ASP A 296 -9.54 24.49 -6.96
C ASP A 296 -8.89 24.23 -5.58
N PRO A 297 -9.05 25.13 -4.59
CA PRO A 297 -8.45 24.99 -3.28
C PRO A 297 -8.99 23.79 -2.49
N GLY A 298 -10.12 23.19 -2.91
CA GLY A 298 -10.68 21.98 -2.31
C GLY A 298 -9.70 20.81 -2.30
N TYR A 299 -8.92 20.61 -3.37
CA TYR A 299 -7.97 19.50 -3.45
C TYR A 299 -6.82 19.66 -2.45
N ARG A 300 -6.23 20.86 -2.38
CA ARG A 300 -5.17 21.16 -1.40
C ARG A 300 -5.68 21.07 0.03
N ARG A 301 -6.91 21.54 0.29
CA ARG A 301 -7.53 21.44 1.62
C ARG A 301 -7.71 19.98 2.03
N ALA A 302 -8.22 19.12 1.14
CA ALA A 302 -8.37 17.69 1.39
C ALA A 302 -7.02 17.01 1.65
N ALA A 303 -6.00 17.29 0.84
CA ALA A 303 -4.65 16.77 1.06
C ALA A 303 -4.07 17.26 2.40
N GLY A 304 -4.28 18.53 2.75
CA GLY A 304 -3.83 19.12 4.02
C GLY A 304 -4.49 18.52 5.27
N LEU A 305 -5.77 18.11 5.19
CA LEU A 305 -6.43 17.38 6.29
C LEU A 305 -5.75 16.04 6.56
N LEU A 306 -5.41 15.31 5.48
CA LEU A 306 -4.68 14.04 5.57
C LEU A 306 -3.24 14.24 6.06
N ALA A 307 -2.58 15.32 5.63
CA ALA A 307 -1.26 15.70 6.13
C ALA A 307 -1.29 15.92 7.65
N ALA A 308 -2.29 16.66 8.14
CA ALA A 308 -2.46 16.92 9.56
C ALA A 308 -2.77 15.62 10.36
N GLU A 309 -3.62 14.74 9.83
CA GLU A 309 -3.88 13.43 10.43
C GLU A 309 -2.60 12.60 10.56
N MET A 310 -1.82 12.49 9.48
CA MET A 310 -0.58 11.71 9.46
C MET A 310 0.51 12.31 10.34
N ALA A 311 0.61 13.64 10.43
CA ALA A 311 1.57 14.32 11.30
C ALA A 311 1.29 14.10 12.79
N MET A 312 0.03 13.82 13.15
CA MET A 312 -0.36 13.46 14.52
C MET A 312 -0.08 12.00 14.87
N ALA A 313 0.22 11.16 13.88
CA ALA A 313 0.61 9.77 14.08
C ALA A 313 2.14 9.65 14.20
N GLY A 314 2.63 8.72 15.03
CA GLY A 314 4.07 8.57 15.28
C GLY A 314 4.84 7.79 14.20
N GLY A 315 4.24 7.57 13.02
CA GLY A 315 4.87 6.96 11.85
C GLY A 315 5.50 5.59 12.13
N ALA A 316 6.71 5.36 11.61
CA ALA A 316 7.43 4.11 11.76
C ALA A 316 7.81 3.80 13.22
N ALA A 317 8.12 4.83 14.03
CA ALA A 317 8.54 4.64 15.42
C ALA A 317 7.39 4.13 16.29
N ASP A 318 6.19 4.73 16.15
CA ASP A 318 4.99 4.27 16.85
C ASP A 318 4.53 2.89 16.37
N ALA A 319 4.64 2.63 15.06
CA ALA A 319 4.37 1.30 14.54
C ALA A 319 5.32 0.24 15.11
N ALA A 320 6.62 0.53 15.19
CA ALA A 320 7.59 -0.36 15.82
C ALA A 320 7.29 -0.57 17.30
N ALA A 321 6.95 0.48 18.05
CA ALA A 321 6.57 0.38 19.46
C ALA A 321 5.32 -0.50 19.66
N CYS A 322 4.30 -0.36 18.81
CA CYS A 322 3.12 -1.23 18.82
C CYS A 322 3.48 -2.69 18.54
N VAL A 323 4.35 -2.94 17.56
CA VAL A 323 4.83 -4.29 17.22
C VAL A 323 5.60 -4.90 18.38
N GLU A 324 6.53 -4.18 18.99
CA GLU A 324 7.28 -4.66 20.16
C GLU A 324 6.35 -4.99 21.33
N ALA A 325 5.37 -4.13 21.62
CA ALA A 325 4.40 -4.38 22.68
C ALA A 325 3.57 -5.65 22.41
N ALA A 326 3.05 -5.79 21.19
CA ALA A 326 2.23 -6.93 20.78
C ALA A 326 3.01 -8.26 20.79
N LEU A 327 4.33 -8.23 20.59
CA LEU A 327 5.17 -9.42 20.60
C LEU A 327 5.69 -9.79 22.00
N ARG A 328 5.74 -8.84 22.95
CA ARG A 328 6.14 -9.08 24.35
C ARG A 328 5.01 -9.64 25.22
N ASP A 329 3.75 -9.40 24.85
CA ASP A 329 2.62 -9.96 25.58
C ASP A 329 2.53 -11.48 25.34
N ASP A 330 3.15 -12.23 26.24
CA ASP A 330 2.92 -13.66 26.48
C ASP A 330 1.54 -13.90 27.13
N ALA A 331 0.55 -13.04 26.88
CA ALA A 331 -0.84 -13.34 27.20
C ALA A 331 -1.30 -14.49 26.28
N ILE A 332 -0.93 -15.69 26.72
CA ILE A 332 -1.32 -16.99 26.21
C ILE A 332 -2.83 -16.97 26.00
N VAL A 333 -3.28 -16.85 24.75
CA VAL A 333 -4.57 -17.39 24.36
C VAL A 333 -4.36 -18.89 24.26
N MET A 334 -4.38 -19.57 25.42
CA MET A 334 -4.59 -21.02 25.43
C MET A 334 -5.97 -21.23 24.81
N PRO A 335 -6.12 -22.10 23.80
CA PRO A 335 -7.44 -22.62 23.50
C PRO A 335 -7.99 -23.29 24.76
N ALA A 336 -9.24 -23.00 25.09
CA ALA A 336 -9.92 -23.65 26.20
C ALA A 336 -9.85 -25.17 26.02
N GLY A 337 -9.15 -25.84 26.93
CA GLY A 337 -9.08 -27.30 26.99
C GLY A 337 -7.78 -27.90 26.49
N LEU A 338 -6.73 -27.79 27.30
CA LEU A 338 -5.73 -28.85 27.49
C LEU A 338 -4.96 -28.51 28.78
N ASP A 339 -5.36 -29.19 29.85
CA ASP A 339 -4.70 -29.15 31.15
C ASP A 339 -3.32 -29.80 31.02
N LEU A 340 -2.26 -29.00 31.10
CA LEU A 340 -0.87 -29.46 31.10
C LEU A 340 -0.27 -29.45 32.52
N ALA A 341 -1.11 -29.55 33.57
CA ALA A 341 -0.64 -29.62 34.95
C ALA A 341 -0.38 -31.06 35.47
N GLU A 342 -0.73 -32.12 34.75
CA GLU A 342 -0.61 -33.49 35.29
C GLU A 342 0.64 -34.30 34.92
N ASP A 343 1.52 -33.86 34.00
CA ASP A 343 2.62 -34.73 33.52
C ASP A 343 4.05 -34.22 33.77
N ARG A 344 4.24 -33.40 34.82
CA ARG A 344 5.60 -33.05 35.33
C ARG A 344 5.95 -33.66 36.69
N ALA A 345 5.11 -34.55 37.24
CA ALA A 345 5.37 -35.19 38.53
C ALA A 345 5.79 -36.67 38.45
N ALA A 346 5.83 -37.30 37.27
CA ALA A 346 6.12 -38.75 37.14
C ALA A 346 7.57 -39.11 36.78
N CYS A 347 8.51 -38.15 36.75
CA CYS A 347 9.94 -38.42 36.52
C CYS A 347 10.86 -37.92 37.66
N ALA A 348 10.31 -37.62 38.83
CA ALA A 348 11.10 -37.18 40.00
C ALA A 348 10.61 -37.77 41.34
N ALA A 349 10.07 -38.99 41.34
CA ALA A 349 9.85 -39.80 42.54
C ALA A 349 10.01 -41.29 42.22
#